data_AF-A0A062GS76-F1
#
_entry.id   AF-A0A062GS76-F1
#
_cell.length_a   1.000
_cell.length_b   1.000
_cell.length_c   1.000
_cell.angle_alpha   90.00
_cell.angle_beta   90.00
_cell.angle_gamma   90.00
#
_symmetry.space_group_name_H-M   'P 1'
#
loop_
_entity.id
_entity.type
_entity.pdbx_description
1 polymer ?
#
loop_
_entity_poly.entity_id
_entity_poly.type
_entity_poly.pdbx_seq_one_letter_code
_entity_poly.pdbx_strand_id
1 'polypeptide(L)'
;MKESQIPKATFYHYFHSKERFIEICMIVQKERLKEKVVSMVEYTSQTSVVDKLKKLYVLHTDLEGLYYLLFKAIFEIKLTYPKAYITAMRYRTWLLNEIYSQLIKLKKDASFQDAKLFLYMIEGTIIQLLSSGQVGDREMILDCFLKQFK
;
A
#
# COMPACT_ATOMS: atom_id res chain seq x y z
N MET A 1 16.12 -6.95 18.88
CA MET A 1 17.35 -6.55 19.61
C MET A 1 18.58 -7.16 18.99
N LYS A 2 18.63 -8.49 18.75
CA LYS A 2 19.81 -9.13 18.15
C LYS A 2 20.17 -8.56 16.76
N GLU A 3 19.17 -8.32 15.91
CA GLU A 3 19.38 -7.75 14.57
C GLU A 3 19.89 -6.30 14.60
N SER A 4 19.30 -5.45 15.46
CA SER A 4 19.70 -4.04 15.58
C SER A 4 20.92 -3.81 16.46
N GLN A 5 21.44 -4.85 17.12
CA GLN A 5 22.56 -4.82 18.07
C GLN A 5 22.40 -3.77 19.20
N ILE A 6 21.18 -3.30 19.48
CA ILE A 6 20.91 -2.34 20.55
C ILE A 6 20.62 -3.06 21.88
N PRO A 7 21.10 -2.53 23.02
CA PRO A 7 20.69 -3.03 24.32
C PRO A 7 19.18 -2.89 24.54
N LYS A 8 18.60 -3.86 25.24
CA LYS A 8 17.17 -3.86 25.57
C LYS A 8 16.76 -2.59 26.34
N ALA A 9 17.58 -2.15 27.29
CA ALA A 9 17.33 -0.94 28.07
C ALA A 9 17.23 0.31 27.18
N THR A 10 18.13 0.45 26.20
CA THR A 10 18.12 1.56 25.24
C THR A 10 16.84 1.59 24.42
N PHE A 11 16.35 0.44 23.95
CA PHE A 11 15.08 0.38 23.23
C PHE A 11 13.90 0.86 24.09
N TYR A 12 13.78 0.38 25.33
CA TYR A 12 12.67 0.78 26.20
C TYR A 12 12.80 2.23 26.68
N HIS A 13 14.02 2.78 26.71
CA HIS A 13 14.23 4.20 26.95
C HIS A 13 13.61 5.05 25.83
N TYR A 14 13.85 4.71 24.56
CA TYR A 14 13.33 5.49 23.43
C TYR A 14 11.87 5.22 23.09
N PHE A 15 11.44 3.96 23.13
CA PHE A 15 10.12 3.56 22.61
C PHE A 15 9.11 3.27 23.71
N HIS A 16 9.53 3.10 24.96
CA HIS A 16 8.70 2.78 26.14
C HIS A 16 7.99 1.40 26.09
N SER A 17 7.53 0.94 24.93
CA SER A 17 6.92 -0.38 24.76
C SER A 17 7.07 -0.89 23.33
N LYS A 18 6.86 -2.20 23.14
CA LYS A 18 6.79 -2.81 21.79
C LYS A 18 5.61 -2.26 21.00
N GLU A 19 4.47 -2.07 21.64
CA GLU A 19 3.27 -1.50 21.02
C GLU A 19 3.56 -0.10 20.47
N ARG A 20 4.18 0.77 21.27
CA ARG A 20 4.53 2.13 20.85
C ARG A 20 5.56 2.15 19.72
N PHE A 21 6.53 1.24 19.75
CA PHE A 21 7.46 1.05 18.63
C PHE A 21 6.72 0.66 17.33
N ILE A 22 5.80 -0.30 17.39
CA ILE A 22 5.01 -0.74 16.23
C ILE A 22 4.15 0.42 15.71
N GLU A 23 3.49 1.19 16.58
CA GLU A 23 2.74 2.38 16.18
C GLU A 23 3.60 3.38 15.40
N ILE A 24 4.80 3.70 15.92
CA ILE A 24 5.74 4.62 15.29
C ILE A 24 6.18 4.08 13.92
N CYS A 25 6.53 2.80 13.84
CA CYS A 25 6.89 2.17 12.56
C CYS A 25 5.77 2.30 11.54
N MET A 26 4.52 2.03 11.94
CA MET A 26 3.36 2.14 11.06
C MET A 26 3.10 3.56 10.58
N ILE A 27 3.27 4.56 11.46
CA ILE A 27 3.16 5.97 11.10
C ILE A 27 4.24 6.35 10.08
N VAL A 28 5.51 6.01 10.35
CA VAL A 28 6.62 6.34 9.46
C VAL A 28 6.47 5.68 8.09
N GLN A 29 6.10 4.39 8.05
CA GLN A 29 5.88 3.67 6.78
C GLN A 29 4.73 4.30 5.98
N LYS A 30 3.61 4.61 6.66
CA LYS A 30 2.46 5.27 6.07
C LYS A 30 2.82 6.63 5.46
N GLU A 31 3.47 7.52 6.22
CA GLU A 31 3.78 8.87 5.73
C GLU A 31 4.74 8.83 4.54
N ARG A 32 5.83 8.05 4.63
CA ARG A 32 6.78 7.89 3.51
C ARG A 32 6.12 7.32 2.26
N LEU A 33 5.24 6.34 2.43
CA LEU A 33 4.53 5.74 1.30
C LEU A 33 3.55 6.76 0.68
N LYS A 34 2.83 7.52 1.51
CA LYS A 34 1.92 8.58 1.06
C LYS A 34 2.67 9.66 0.29
N GLU A 35 3.82 10.14 0.79
CA GLU A 35 4.69 11.09 0.09
C GLU A 35 5.12 10.56 -1.28
N LYS A 36 5.55 9.28 -1.37
CA LYS A 36 5.87 8.65 -2.65
C LYS A 36 4.68 8.66 -3.61
N VAL A 37 3.48 8.28 -3.15
CA VAL A 37 2.28 8.28 -4.01
C VAL A 37 1.94 9.69 -4.49
N VAL A 38 1.93 10.69 -3.60
CA VAL A 38 1.68 12.09 -3.96
C VAL A 38 2.70 12.58 -4.99
N SER A 39 3.99 12.28 -4.78
CA SER A 39 5.04 12.69 -5.71
C SER A 39 4.87 12.10 -7.12
N MET A 40 4.46 10.83 -7.23
CA MET A 40 4.18 10.17 -8.50
C MET A 40 2.91 10.70 -9.18
N VAL A 41 1.93 11.17 -8.42
CA VAL A 41 0.70 11.74 -8.97
C VAL A 41 0.94 13.16 -9.49
N GLU A 42 1.65 13.99 -8.72
CA GLU A 42 1.82 15.43 -8.97
C GLU A 42 2.97 15.77 -9.93
N TYR A 43 4.17 15.19 -9.75
CA TYR A 43 5.39 15.65 -10.45
C TYR A 43 5.63 15.02 -11.81
N THR A 44 4.79 14.06 -12.21
CA THR A 44 4.89 13.40 -13.50
C THR A 44 3.92 14.03 -14.49
N SER A 45 4.26 15.25 -14.93
CA SER A 45 3.51 16.04 -15.93
C SER A 45 3.51 15.42 -17.34
N GLN A 46 4.39 14.44 -17.60
CA GLN A 46 4.54 13.78 -18.90
C GLN A 46 4.04 12.32 -18.95
N THR A 47 3.56 11.75 -17.84
CA THR A 47 3.09 10.34 -17.83
C THR A 47 1.58 10.28 -17.88
N SER A 48 1.05 9.35 -18.69
CA SER A 48 -0.39 9.15 -18.80
C SER A 48 -0.98 8.71 -17.47
N VAL A 49 -2.29 8.94 -17.28
CA VAL A 49 -2.99 8.48 -16.07
C VAL A 49 -2.93 6.95 -15.95
N VAL A 50 -2.92 6.23 -17.07
CA VAL A 50 -2.71 4.77 -17.13
C VAL A 50 -1.35 4.40 -16.54
N ASP A 51 -0.28 5.09 -16.93
CA ASP A 51 1.06 4.83 -16.40
C ASP A 51 1.17 5.15 -14.91
N LYS A 52 0.46 6.18 -14.44
CA LYS A 52 0.38 6.51 -13.01
C LYS A 52 -0.29 5.39 -12.22
N LEU A 53 -1.39 4.82 -12.72
CA LEU A 53 -2.05 3.66 -12.11
C LEU A 53 -1.16 2.42 -12.12
N LYS A 54 -0.43 2.15 -13.20
CA LYS A 54 0.55 1.05 -13.26
C LYS A 54 1.67 1.22 -12.23
N LYS A 55 2.26 2.41 -12.13
CA LYS A 55 3.27 2.72 -11.11
C LYS A 55 2.73 2.56 -9.69
N LEU A 56 1.49 3.01 -9.46
CA LEU A 56 0.81 2.83 -8.18
C LEU A 56 0.61 1.35 -7.87
N TYR A 57 0.17 0.53 -8.82
CA TYR A 57 0.06 -0.91 -8.66
C TYR A 57 1.41 -1.55 -8.29
N VAL A 58 2.48 -1.27 -9.03
CA VAL A 58 3.83 -1.81 -8.76
C VAL A 58 4.31 -1.41 -7.37
N LEU A 59 4.19 -0.13 -6.99
CA LEU A 59 4.58 0.36 -5.67
C LEU A 59 3.88 -0.39 -4.52
N HIS A 60 2.63 -0.80 -4.72
CA HIS A 60 1.84 -1.46 -3.69
C HIS A 60 1.87 -2.99 -3.78
N THR A 61 2.53 -3.58 -4.77
CA THR A 61 2.65 -5.05 -4.89
C THR A 61 4.05 -5.56 -4.56
N ASP A 62 4.99 -4.66 -4.33
CA ASP A 62 6.36 -4.97 -3.89
C ASP A 62 6.38 -5.52 -2.44
N LEU A 63 6.83 -6.78 -2.29
CA LEU A 63 6.97 -7.44 -0.99
C LEU A 63 8.11 -6.85 -0.13
N GLU A 64 9.06 -6.14 -0.74
CA GLU A 64 10.10 -5.40 -0.05
C GLU A 64 9.71 -3.91 0.14
N GLY A 65 8.55 -3.53 -0.40
CA GLY A 65 8.03 -2.18 -0.41
C GLY A 65 7.38 -1.74 0.91
N LEU A 66 7.22 -0.43 1.06
CA LEU A 66 6.64 0.19 2.27
C LEU A 66 5.20 -0.25 2.54
N TYR A 67 4.44 -0.62 1.50
CA TYR A 67 3.05 -1.02 1.64
C TYR A 67 2.89 -2.40 2.29
N TYR A 68 3.86 -3.30 2.10
CA TYR A 68 3.73 -4.68 2.58
C TYR A 68 3.53 -4.77 4.10
N LEU A 69 4.20 -3.91 4.88
CA LEU A 69 3.98 -3.87 6.33
C LEU A 69 2.56 -3.38 6.68
N LEU A 70 2.05 -2.38 5.96
CA LEU A 70 0.68 -1.88 6.15
C LEU A 70 -0.35 -2.95 5.79
N PHE A 71 -0.11 -3.67 4.69
CA PHE A 71 -0.94 -4.79 4.27
C PHE A 71 -1.02 -5.87 5.36
N LYS A 72 0.12 -6.37 5.87
CA LYS A 72 0.13 -7.37 6.94
C LYS A 72 -0.61 -6.92 8.20
N ALA A 73 -0.44 -5.65 8.59
CA ALA A 73 -1.10 -5.10 9.76
C ALA A 73 -2.63 -5.15 9.68
N ILE A 74 -3.23 -5.11 8.48
CA ILE A 74 -4.69 -5.21 8.31
C ILE A 74 -5.19 -6.59 8.74
N PHE A 75 -4.43 -7.65 8.48
CA PHE A 75 -4.86 -9.02 8.73
C PHE A 75 -4.41 -9.56 10.09
N GLU A 76 -3.25 -9.13 10.58
CA GLU A 76 -2.57 -9.83 11.68
C GLU A 76 -2.76 -9.16 13.05
N ILE A 77 -2.85 -7.83 13.12
CA ILE A 77 -2.65 -7.11 14.40
C ILE A 77 -3.89 -6.40 14.95
N LYS A 78 -5.06 -6.62 14.35
CA LYS A 78 -6.31 -5.94 14.74
C LYS A 78 -6.62 -6.04 16.24
N LEU A 79 -6.44 -7.24 16.81
CA LEU A 79 -6.75 -7.50 18.22
C LEU A 79 -5.58 -7.16 19.16
N THR A 80 -4.34 -7.30 18.70
CA THR A 80 -3.15 -7.12 19.54
C THR A 80 -2.62 -5.70 19.58
N TYR A 81 -2.73 -4.95 18.47
CA TYR A 81 -2.23 -3.57 18.34
C TYR A 81 -3.26 -2.69 17.59
N PRO A 82 -4.41 -2.39 18.20
CA PRO A 82 -5.55 -1.75 17.53
C PRO A 82 -5.21 -0.37 16.94
N LYS A 83 -4.32 0.41 17.57
CA LYS A 83 -3.90 1.72 17.06
C LYS A 83 -3.04 1.62 15.79
N ALA A 84 -2.16 0.63 15.74
CA ALA A 84 -1.36 0.32 14.56
C ALA A 84 -2.25 -0.20 13.41
N TYR A 85 -3.22 -1.05 13.71
CA TYR A 85 -4.25 -1.49 12.76
C TYR A 85 -5.05 -0.31 12.18
N ILE A 86 -5.51 0.63 13.02
CA ILE A 86 -6.23 1.82 12.56
C ILE A 86 -5.36 2.65 11.60
N THR A 87 -4.05 2.73 11.84
CA THR A 87 -3.12 3.44 10.96
C THR A 87 -3.06 2.80 9.58
N ALA A 88 -3.00 1.47 9.49
CA ALA A 88 -3.04 0.74 8.23
C ALA A 88 -4.39 0.94 7.49
N MET A 89 -5.50 0.86 8.21
CA MET A 89 -6.84 1.07 7.64
C MET A 89 -7.03 2.48 7.11
N ARG A 90 -6.51 3.50 7.81
CA ARG A 90 -6.54 4.90 7.33
C ARG A 90 -5.77 5.06 6.02
N TYR A 91 -4.62 4.41 5.88
CA TYR A 91 -3.88 4.40 4.62
C TYR A 91 -4.67 3.72 3.51
N ARG A 92 -5.24 2.53 3.78
CA ARG A 92 -6.05 1.79 2.81
C ARG A 92 -7.23 2.61 2.29
N THR A 93 -7.95 3.31 3.17
CA THR A 93 -9.04 4.21 2.78
C THR A 93 -8.54 5.38 1.94
N TRP A 94 -7.40 5.97 2.31
CA TRP A 94 -6.80 7.05 1.53
C TRP A 94 -6.37 6.58 0.13
N LEU A 95 -5.70 5.44 0.03
CA LEU A 95 -5.29 4.84 -1.23
C LEU A 95 -6.47 4.55 -2.16
N LEU A 96 -7.57 4.03 -1.61
CA LEU A 96 -8.80 3.78 -2.36
C LEU A 96 -9.35 5.07 -3.00
N ASN A 97 -9.37 6.17 -2.25
CA ASN A 97 -9.78 7.47 -2.78
C ASN A 97 -8.80 8.00 -3.84
N GLU A 98 -7.50 7.78 -3.66
CA GLU A 98 -6.49 8.17 -4.63
C GLU A 98 -6.68 7.41 -5.95
N ILE A 99 -6.83 6.08 -5.90
CA ILE A 99 -7.13 5.24 -7.07
C ILE A 99 -8.38 5.74 -7.78
N TYR A 100 -9.47 5.96 -7.05
CA TYR A 100 -10.72 6.49 -7.59
C TYR A 100 -10.52 7.82 -8.31
N SER A 101 -9.74 8.73 -7.72
CA SER A 101 -9.43 10.03 -8.33
C SER A 101 -8.68 9.92 -9.66
N GLN A 102 -7.85 8.88 -9.81
CA GLN A 102 -7.16 8.61 -11.07
C GLN A 102 -8.09 7.95 -12.10
N LEU A 103 -8.92 7.00 -11.69
CA LEU A 103 -9.84 6.30 -12.60
C LEU A 103 -10.86 7.26 -13.25
N ILE A 104 -11.39 8.25 -12.51
CA ILE A 104 -12.31 9.25 -13.07
C ILE A 104 -11.66 10.11 -14.16
N LYS A 105 -10.33 10.31 -14.09
CA LYS A 105 -9.60 11.04 -15.14
C LYS A 105 -9.47 10.22 -16.43
N LEU A 106 -9.59 8.89 -16.36
CA LEU A 106 -9.66 8.02 -17.54
C LEU A 106 -11.09 7.95 -18.08
N LYS A 107 -12.08 7.72 -17.21
CA LYS A 107 -13.48 7.56 -17.60
C LYS A 107 -14.41 8.22 -16.57
N LYS A 108 -15.20 9.22 -16.98
CA LYS A 108 -16.00 10.04 -16.04
C LYS A 108 -17.05 9.28 -15.24
N ASP A 109 -17.56 8.16 -15.75
CA ASP A 109 -18.52 7.26 -15.11
C ASP A 109 -17.85 6.15 -14.28
N ALA A 110 -16.52 6.17 -14.12
CA ALA A 110 -15.82 5.24 -13.24
C ALA A 110 -16.37 5.32 -11.82
N SER A 111 -16.66 4.16 -11.24
CA SER A 111 -17.32 4.03 -9.95
C SER A 111 -16.31 3.81 -8.81
N PHE A 112 -16.79 3.98 -7.58
CA PHE A 112 -16.00 3.59 -6.41
C PHE A 112 -15.78 2.06 -6.32
N GLN A 113 -16.63 1.27 -6.99
CA GLN A 113 -16.44 -0.19 -7.06
C GLN A 113 -15.27 -0.55 -7.96
N ASP A 114 -15.04 0.21 -9.03
CA ASP A 114 -13.86 0.05 -9.88
C ASP A 114 -12.57 0.28 -9.09
N ALA A 115 -12.55 1.32 -8.27
CA ALA A 115 -11.41 1.60 -7.39
C ALA A 115 -11.19 0.49 -6.34
N LYS A 116 -12.27 -0.07 -5.80
CA LYS A 116 -12.19 -1.23 -4.89
C LYS A 116 -11.65 -2.46 -5.59
N LEU A 117 -12.10 -2.73 -6.82
CA LEU A 117 -11.63 -3.87 -7.60
C LEU A 117 -10.13 -3.73 -7.89
N PHE A 118 -9.66 -2.54 -8.25
CA PHE A 118 -8.23 -2.27 -8.41
C PHE A 118 -7.44 -2.48 -7.11
N LEU A 119 -7.95 -2.02 -5.96
CA LEU A 119 -7.33 -2.28 -4.67
C LEU A 119 -7.28 -3.78 -4.34
N TYR A 120 -8.34 -4.53 -4.64
CA TYR A 120 -8.34 -5.99 -4.46
C TYR A 120 -7.39 -6.71 -5.40
N MET A 121 -7.15 -6.19 -6.61
CA MET A 121 -6.11 -6.71 -7.50
C MET A 121 -4.71 -6.55 -6.89
N ILE A 122 -4.41 -5.40 -6.26
CA ILE A 122 -3.15 -5.20 -5.52
C ILE A 122 -3.03 -6.25 -4.41
N GLU A 123 -4.05 -6.38 -3.57
CA GLU A 123 -4.03 -7.28 -2.42
C GLU A 123 -3.95 -8.76 -2.83
N GLY A 124 -4.74 -9.15 -3.84
CA GLY A 124 -4.69 -10.48 -4.43
C GLY A 124 -3.32 -10.80 -5.03
N THR A 125 -2.66 -9.81 -5.63
CA THR A 125 -1.30 -9.95 -6.15
C THR A 125 -0.29 -10.22 -5.03
N ILE A 126 -0.36 -9.48 -3.92
CA ILE A 126 0.49 -9.72 -2.74
C ILE A 126 0.27 -11.14 -2.21
N ILE A 127 -0.99 -11.58 -2.07
CA ILE A 127 -1.31 -12.93 -1.58
C ILE A 127 -0.77 -14.01 -2.52
N GLN A 128 -0.90 -13.83 -3.83
CA GLN A 128 -0.36 -14.75 -4.82
C GLN A 128 1.17 -14.81 -4.76
N LEU A 129 1.83 -13.65 -4.66
CA LEU A 129 3.28 -13.53 -4.49
C LEU A 129 3.80 -14.33 -3.29
N LEU A 130 3.08 -14.27 -2.17
CA LEU A 130 3.41 -15.03 -0.96
C LEU A 130 3.14 -16.54 -1.10
N SER A 131 2.20 -16.94 -1.96
CA SER A 131 1.73 -18.34 -2.06
C SER A 131 2.49 -19.16 -3.11
N SER A 132 2.77 -18.58 -4.28
CA SER A 132 3.37 -19.32 -5.41
C SER A 132 4.74 -18.82 -5.82
N GLY A 133 5.15 -17.61 -5.40
CA GLY A 133 6.37 -16.95 -5.88
C GLY A 133 6.40 -16.63 -7.39
N GLN A 134 5.37 -17.03 -8.15
CA GLN A 134 5.35 -16.93 -9.61
C GLN A 134 4.75 -15.61 -10.08
N VAL A 135 5.42 -14.95 -11.04
CA VAL A 135 5.09 -13.61 -11.57
C VAL A 135 4.09 -13.61 -12.73
N GLY A 136 3.71 -14.78 -13.24
CA GLY A 136 2.91 -14.93 -14.46
C GLY A 136 1.54 -14.21 -14.43
N ASP A 137 1.20 -13.57 -15.55
CA ASP A 137 -0.07 -12.94 -15.94
C ASP A 137 -0.56 -11.70 -15.18
N ARG A 138 0.17 -11.18 -14.19
CA ARG A 138 -0.31 -10.05 -13.36
C ARG A 138 -0.41 -8.73 -14.10
N GLU A 139 0.61 -8.41 -14.89
CA GLU A 139 0.60 -7.23 -15.77
C GLU A 139 -0.50 -7.34 -16.82
N MET A 140 -0.76 -8.56 -17.32
CA MET A 140 -1.84 -8.81 -18.28
C MET A 140 -3.22 -8.56 -17.65
N ILE A 141 -3.45 -9.02 -16.42
CA ILE A 141 -4.71 -8.78 -15.69
C ILE A 141 -4.92 -7.29 -15.44
N LEU A 142 -3.87 -6.59 -15.01
CA LEU A 142 -3.90 -5.14 -14.83
C LEU A 142 -4.21 -4.41 -16.14
N ASP A 143 -3.55 -4.80 -17.24
CA ASP A 143 -3.80 -4.22 -18.55
C ASP A 143 -5.22 -4.50 -19.05
N CYS A 144 -5.75 -5.70 -18.80
CA CYS A 144 -7.13 -6.06 -19.12
C CYS A 144 -8.10 -5.17 -18.35
N PHE A 145 -7.91 -5.01 -17.04
CA PHE A 145 -8.71 -4.11 -16.21
C PHE A 145 -8.65 -2.67 -16.73
N LEU A 146 -7.46 -2.14 -17.04
CA LEU A 146 -7.30 -0.75 -17.46
C LEU A 146 -7.88 -0.47 -18.86
N LYS A 147 -8.00 -1.48 -19.74
CA LYS A 147 -8.62 -1.32 -21.07
C LYS A 147 -10.09 -0.92 -21.00
N GLN A 148 -10.82 -1.22 -19.92
CA GLN A 148 -12.24 -0.83 -19.79
C GLN A 148 -12.46 0.68 -19.55
N PHE A 149 -11.37 1.43 -19.29
CA PHE A 149 -11.39 2.87 -19.08
C PHE A 149 -10.81 3.67 -20.27
N LYS A 150 -10.53 3.01 -21.39
CA LYS A 150 -10.22 3.65 -22.66
C LYS A 150 -11.50 3.89 -23.45
#